data_AF-A0A1F3C1V3-F1
#
_entry.id   AF-A0A1F3C1V3-F1
#
_cell.length_a   1.000
_cell.length_b   1.000
_cell.length_c   1.000
_cell.angle_alpha   90.00
_cell.angle_beta   90.00
_cell.angle_gamma   90.00
#
_symmetry.space_group_name_H-M   'P 1'
#
loop_
_entity.id
_entity.type
_entity.pdbx_description
1 polymer ?
#
loop_
_entity_poly.entity_id
_entity_poly.type
_entity_poly.pdbx_seq_one_letter_code
_entity_poly.pdbx_strand_id
1 'polypeptide(L)'
;MDLYDAAGWITVRAPLKVELPLRALRAQLPATARPSTPGPGPFSLSDGPAFARLLSGAGFAGVRIEPLDLPFRCGDTPENAASFLLCFGPAGAALREAGEEGERIRPRVELILREALVPWAGPGGVDLPSSALLVTAAAS
;
A
#
# COMPACT_ATOMS: atom_id res chain seq x y z
N MET A 1 -9.36 3.40 -16.82
CA MET A 1 -10.04 3.47 -15.51
C MET A 1 -9.11 4.25 -14.62
N ASP A 2 -9.41 5.53 -14.40
CA ASP A 2 -8.50 6.43 -13.70
C ASP A 2 -8.32 5.98 -12.25
N LEU A 3 -7.04 5.79 -11.87
CA LEU A 3 -6.61 5.44 -10.53
C LEU A 3 -6.82 6.57 -9.52
N TYR A 4 -7.44 7.67 -9.95
CA TYR A 4 -7.59 8.90 -9.21
C TYR A 4 -8.97 9.50 -9.49
N ASP A 5 -9.70 9.95 -8.46
CA ASP A 5 -10.86 10.81 -8.65
C ASP A 5 -10.44 12.25 -9.01
N ALA A 6 -11.42 13.12 -9.26
CA ALA A 6 -11.19 14.55 -9.52
C ALA A 6 -10.51 15.29 -8.36
N ALA A 7 -10.42 14.69 -7.17
CA ALA A 7 -9.68 15.18 -6.01
C ALA A 7 -8.27 14.54 -5.88
N GLY A 8 -7.93 13.59 -6.75
CA GLY A 8 -6.62 12.98 -6.84
C GLY A 8 -6.36 11.83 -5.86
N TRP A 9 -7.40 11.14 -5.37
CA TRP A 9 -7.28 10.00 -4.45
C TRP A 9 -7.55 8.65 -5.11
N ILE A 10 -6.92 7.59 -4.60
CA ILE A 10 -7.04 6.22 -5.13
C ILE A 10 -8.50 5.74 -5.03
N THR A 11 -9.16 5.52 -6.17
CA THR A 11 -10.58 5.11 -6.29
C THR A 11 -10.79 3.60 -6.21
N VAL A 12 -9.74 2.79 -6.37
CA VAL A 12 -9.77 1.38 -5.96
C VAL A 12 -9.51 1.36 -4.46
N ARG A 13 -10.34 0.69 -3.66
CA ARG A 13 -10.09 0.50 -2.23
C ARG A 13 -8.66 -0.01 -2.06
N ALA A 14 -7.74 0.88 -1.64
CA ALA A 14 -6.34 0.52 -1.49
C ALA A 14 -6.25 -0.67 -0.53
N PRO A 15 -5.28 -1.59 -0.72
CA PRO A 15 -5.12 -2.70 0.20
C PRO A 15 -4.94 -2.15 1.63
N LEU A 16 -5.47 -2.84 2.63
CA LEU A 16 -5.52 -2.31 4.00
C LEU A 16 -4.13 -1.93 4.55
N LYS A 17 -3.08 -2.63 4.11
CA LYS A 17 -1.67 -2.31 4.42
C LYS A 17 -1.21 -0.93 3.95
N VAL A 18 -1.92 -0.30 3.01
CA VAL A 18 -1.69 1.07 2.53
C VAL A 18 -2.72 2.04 3.12
N GLU A 19 -3.99 1.63 3.15
CA GLU A 19 -5.07 2.51 3.61
C GLU A 19 -5.02 2.81 5.10
N LEU A 20 -4.77 1.80 5.95
CA LEU A 20 -4.77 1.99 7.41
C LEU A 20 -3.68 2.96 7.88
N PRO A 21 -2.41 2.86 7.43
CA PRO A 21 -1.38 3.82 7.81
C PRO A 21 -1.65 5.24 7.30
N LEU A 22 -2.16 5.37 6.06
CA LEU A 22 -2.52 6.68 5.50
C LEU A 22 -3.68 7.32 6.27
N ARG A 23 -4.69 6.54 6.67
CA ARG A 23 -5.79 7.03 7.50
C ARG A 23 -5.28 7.51 8.87
N ALA A 24 -4.39 6.75 9.51
CA ALA A 24 -3.79 7.13 10.79
C ALA A 24 -2.98 8.44 10.66
N LEU A 25 -2.22 8.59 9.58
CA LEU A 25 -1.44 9.79 9.29
C LEU A 25 -2.32 11.02 8.99
N ARG A 26 -3.36 10.86 8.16
CA ARG A 26 -4.31 11.95 7.81
C ARG A 26 -5.05 12.51 9.03
N ALA A 27 -5.25 11.71 10.08
CA ALA A 27 -5.83 12.19 11.33
C ALA A 27 -4.91 13.17 12.08
N GLN A 28 -3.62 13.28 11.70
CA GLN A 28 -2.62 14.11 12.36
C GLN A 28 -2.12 15.29 11.51
N LEU A 29 -2.21 15.19 10.17
CA LEU A 29 -1.70 16.23 9.26
C LEU A 29 -2.81 17.15 8.73
N PRO A 30 -2.51 18.45 8.51
CA PRO A 30 -3.37 19.30 7.71
C PRO A 30 -3.46 18.78 6.27
N ALA A 31 -4.62 18.95 5.62
CA ALA A 31 -4.99 18.32 4.35
C ALA A 31 -4.08 18.65 3.13
N THR A 32 -3.11 19.55 3.27
CA THR A 32 -2.31 20.11 2.18
C THR A 32 -0.99 19.41 1.91
N ALA A 33 -0.56 18.47 2.76
CA ALA A 33 0.69 17.72 2.55
C ALA A 33 0.48 16.56 1.56
N ARG A 34 0.68 16.82 0.25
CA ARG A 34 0.70 15.78 -0.79
C ARG A 34 2.15 15.49 -1.19
N PRO A 35 2.68 14.28 -0.94
CA PRO A 35 3.95 13.86 -1.51
C PRO A 35 3.89 13.91 -3.04
N SER A 36 4.87 14.53 -3.69
CA SER A 36 5.05 14.40 -5.13
C SER A 36 5.72 13.06 -5.42
N THR A 37 5.04 12.13 -6.09
CA THR A 37 5.67 10.89 -6.56
C THR A 37 5.94 11.01 -8.06
N PRO A 38 7.16 11.39 -8.49
CA PRO A 38 7.51 11.33 -9.91
C PRO A 38 7.53 9.88 -10.38
N GLY A 39 6.87 9.62 -11.50
CA GLY A 39 6.81 8.30 -12.13
C GLY A 39 5.60 7.45 -11.75
N PRO A 40 5.50 6.23 -12.30
CA PRO A 40 4.41 5.31 -12.01
C PRO A 40 4.40 4.93 -10.53
N GLY A 41 3.28 5.15 -9.84
CA GLY A 41 3.12 4.78 -8.43
C GLY A 41 3.25 3.27 -8.16
N PRO A 42 3.28 2.84 -6.88
CA PRO A 42 3.53 1.44 -6.49
C PRO A 42 2.50 0.43 -7.00
N PHE A 43 1.37 0.90 -7.54
CA PHE A 43 0.29 0.08 -8.09
C PHE A 43 0.10 0.28 -9.61
N SER A 44 1.05 0.89 -10.31
CA SER A 44 0.95 1.18 -11.74
C SER A 44 0.73 -0.05 -12.64
N LEU A 45 1.14 -1.24 -12.17
CA LEU A 45 0.97 -2.52 -12.86
C LEU A 45 -0.26 -3.31 -12.39
N SER A 46 -1.18 -2.71 -11.62
CA SER A 46 -2.34 -3.43 -11.09
C SER A 46 -3.45 -3.69 -12.11
N ASP A 47 -3.46 -2.96 -13.23
CA ASP A 47 -4.37 -3.21 -14.35
C ASP A 47 -3.85 -4.39 -15.16
N GLY A 48 -4.42 -5.58 -14.91
CA GLY A 48 -4.03 -6.83 -15.58
C GLY A 48 -4.04 -6.71 -17.11
N PRO A 49 -5.13 -6.25 -17.76
CA PRO A 49 -5.14 -5.99 -19.20
C PRO A 49 -4.04 -5.04 -19.69
N ALA A 50 -3.75 -3.96 -18.98
CA ALA A 50 -2.66 -3.04 -19.34
C ALA A 50 -1.29 -3.69 -19.17
N PHE A 51 -1.07 -4.45 -18.10
CA PHE A 51 0.16 -5.17 -17.84
C PHE A 51 0.40 -6.28 -18.87
N ALA A 52 -0.65 -6.98 -19.30
CA ALA A 52 -0.56 -7.98 -20.37
C ALA A 52 -0.10 -7.35 -21.70
N ARG A 53 -0.68 -6.21 -22.08
CA ARG A 53 -0.26 -5.46 -23.28
C ARG A 53 1.20 -4.99 -23.17
N LEU A 54 1.63 -4.53 -22.00
CA LEU A 54 3.00 -4.13 -21.75
C LEU A 54 3.98 -5.29 -22.00
N LEU A 55 3.69 -6.47 -21.45
CA LEU A 55 4.54 -7.66 -21.61
C LEU A 55 4.55 -8.18 -23.05
N SER A 56 3.40 -8.23 -23.72
CA SER A 56 3.36 -8.60 -25.15
C SER A 56 4.11 -7.61 -26.03
N GLY A 57 4.00 -6.30 -25.76
CA GLY A 57 4.77 -5.27 -26.45
C GLY A 57 6.28 -5.37 -26.23
N ALA A 58 6.69 -5.93 -25.09
CA ALA A 58 8.10 -6.24 -24.79
C ALA A 58 8.60 -7.57 -25.41
N GLY A 59 7.77 -8.27 -26.19
CA GLY A 59 8.16 -9.50 -26.88
C GLY A 59 7.97 -10.78 -26.06
N PHE A 60 7.25 -10.73 -24.93
CA PHE A 60 6.88 -11.95 -24.20
C PHE A 60 5.65 -12.62 -24.81
N ALA A 61 5.69 -13.95 -24.90
CA ALA A 61 4.59 -14.77 -25.39
C ALA A 61 3.87 -15.51 -24.25
N GLY A 62 2.62 -15.91 -24.50
CA GLY A 62 1.84 -16.73 -23.55
C GLY A 62 1.54 -16.04 -22.22
N VAL A 63 1.40 -14.71 -22.21
CA VAL A 63 1.17 -13.93 -20.99
C VAL A 63 -0.14 -14.35 -20.31
N ARG A 64 -0.05 -14.79 -19.06
CA ARG A 64 -1.18 -15.05 -18.18
C ARG A 64 -1.02 -14.23 -16.90
N ILE A 65 -2.11 -13.59 -16.51
CA ILE A 65 -2.18 -12.75 -15.31
C ILE A 65 -3.42 -13.16 -14.56
N GLU A 66 -3.25 -13.56 -13.30
CA GLU A 66 -4.34 -13.97 -12.42
C GLU A 66 -4.17 -13.37 -11.02
N PRO A 67 -5.27 -13.05 -10.32
CA PRO A 67 -5.19 -12.63 -8.93
C PRO A 67 -4.77 -13.80 -8.04
N LEU A 68 -3.84 -13.53 -7.14
CA LEU A 68 -3.41 -14.43 -6.08
C LEU A 68 -3.71 -13.78 -4.74
N ASP A 69 -4.79 -14.24 -4.12
CA ASP A 69 -5.23 -13.76 -2.81
C ASP A 69 -4.49 -14.51 -1.71
N LEU A 70 -3.68 -13.78 -0.95
CA LEU A 70 -2.88 -14.30 0.15
C LEU A 70 -2.88 -13.30 1.30
N PRO A 71 -2.90 -13.76 2.56
CA PRO A 71 -2.76 -12.87 3.71
C PRO A 71 -1.40 -12.17 3.67
N PHE A 72 -1.39 -10.88 3.98
CA PHE A 72 -0.18 -10.11 4.18
C PHE A 72 0.14 -10.04 5.67
N ARG A 73 1.17 -10.80 6.05
CA ARG A 73 1.67 -10.88 7.40
C ARG A 73 2.35 -9.58 7.82
N CYS A 74 1.78 -8.89 8.81
CA CYS A 74 2.26 -7.57 9.24
C CYS A 74 3.17 -7.62 10.47
N GLY A 75 3.04 -8.64 11.33
CA GLY A 75 3.84 -8.77 12.55
C GLY A 75 3.13 -9.63 13.59
N ASP A 76 3.82 -9.90 14.69
CA ASP A 76 3.33 -10.81 15.75
C ASP A 76 2.31 -10.14 16.67
N THR A 77 2.37 -8.81 16.80
CA THR A 77 1.47 -8.00 17.61
C THR A 77 0.98 -6.78 16.82
N PRO A 78 -0.16 -6.17 17.19
CA PRO A 78 -0.59 -4.88 16.63
C PRO A 78 0.48 -3.79 16.72
N GLU A 79 1.28 -3.79 17.80
CA GLU A 79 2.41 -2.89 18.00
C GLU A 79 3.49 -3.10 16.93
N ASN A 80 3.95 -4.35 16.76
CA ASN A 80 4.98 -4.66 15.75
C ASN A 80 4.46 -4.38 14.34
N ALA A 81 3.20 -4.71 14.06
CA ALA A 81 2.56 -4.47 12.78
C ALA A 81 2.43 -2.97 12.47
N ALA A 82 2.08 -2.14 13.44
CA ALA A 82 2.01 -0.69 13.27
C ALA A 82 3.39 -0.11 12.93
N SER A 83 4.43 -0.51 13.65
CA SER A 83 5.81 -0.08 13.39
C SER A 83 6.26 -0.51 11.98
N PHE A 84 6.04 -1.78 11.63
CA PHE A 84 6.39 -2.33 10.32
C PHE A 84 5.71 -1.59 9.16
N LEU A 85 4.39 -1.37 9.24
CA LEU A 85 3.63 -0.71 8.18
C LEU A 85 4.01 0.77 7.99
N LEU A 86 4.63 1.41 8.99
CA LEU A 86 5.16 2.77 8.88
C LEU A 86 6.60 2.83 8.38
N CYS A 87 7.29 1.70 8.20
CA CYS A 87 8.62 1.67 7.59
C CYS A 87 8.56 1.87 6.07
N PHE A 88 7.49 1.40 5.40
CA PHE A 88 7.40 1.36 3.95
C PHE A 88 6.10 1.96 3.41
N GLY A 89 6.05 2.13 2.09
CA GLY A 89 4.89 2.67 1.39
C GLY A 89 4.66 4.17 1.61
N PRO A 90 3.52 4.68 1.13
CA PRO A 90 3.26 6.12 1.08
C PRO A 90 3.22 6.81 2.45
N ALA A 91 2.70 6.14 3.50
CA ALA A 91 2.63 6.71 4.84
C ALA A 91 4.03 6.86 5.47
N GLY A 92 4.88 5.84 5.33
CA GLY A 92 6.28 5.91 5.80
C GLY A 92 7.10 6.95 5.03
N ALA A 93 6.88 7.09 3.73
CA ALA A 93 7.49 8.15 2.93
C ALA A 93 7.06 9.54 3.40
N ALA A 94 5.75 9.75 3.60
CA ALA A 94 5.21 11.02 4.08
C ALA A 94 5.73 11.41 5.48
N LEU A 95 5.87 10.44 6.40
CA LEU A 95 6.50 10.68 7.71
C LEU A 95 7.97 11.14 7.56
N ARG A 96 8.74 10.52 6.67
CA ARG A 96 10.14 10.91 6.43
C ARG A 96 10.23 12.30 5.78
N GLU A 97 9.39 12.59 4.80
CA GLU A 97 9.37 13.87 4.11
C GLU A 97 8.94 15.03 5.02
N ALA A 98 8.12 14.76 6.04
CA ALA A 98 7.72 15.75 7.03
C ALA A 98 8.83 16.14 8.03
N GLY A 99 10.00 15.49 8.01
CA GLY A 99 11.15 15.84 8.84
C GLY A 99 10.84 15.81 10.35
N GLU A 100 11.21 16.87 11.08
CA GLU A 100 10.99 16.98 12.53
C GLU A 100 9.51 16.84 12.92
N GLU A 101 8.61 17.38 12.10
CA GLU A 101 7.16 17.25 12.30
C GLU A 101 6.71 15.79 12.18
N GLY A 102 7.28 15.06 11.22
CA GLY A 102 7.05 13.63 11.04
C GLY A 102 7.46 12.82 12.27
N GLU A 103 8.64 13.10 12.83
CA GLU A 103 9.09 12.45 14.07
C GLU A 103 8.24 12.86 15.28
N ARG A 104 7.76 14.11 15.33
CA ARG A 104 6.87 14.60 16.39
C ARG A 104 5.52 13.88 16.39
N ILE A 105 4.94 13.60 15.22
CA ILE A 105 3.62 12.95 15.12
C ILE A 105 3.69 11.42 15.07
N ARG A 106 4.86 10.83 14.76
CA ARG A 106 5.04 9.37 14.61
C ARG A 106 4.44 8.56 15.78
N PRO A 107 4.71 8.86 17.07
CA PRO A 107 4.13 8.06 18.16
C PRO A 107 2.60 8.07 18.20
N ARG A 108 1.98 9.18 17.78
CA ARG A 108 0.52 9.30 17.73
C ARG A 108 -0.06 8.52 16.55
N VAL A 109 0.61 8.54 15.40
CA VAL A 109 0.24 7.74 14.22
C VAL A 109 0.36 6.25 14.53
N GLU A 110 1.43 5.82 15.19
CA GLU A 110 1.63 4.44 15.64
C GLU A 110 0.50 3.98 16.56
N LEU A 111 0.12 4.80 17.54
CA LEU A 111 -0.98 4.48 18.45
C LEU A 111 -2.32 4.27 17.71
N ILE A 112 -2.67 5.17 16.79
CA ILE A 112 -3.91 5.10 16.01
C ILE A 112 -3.91 3.87 15.09
N LEU A 113 -2.77 3.62 14.43
CA LEU A 113 -2.63 2.49 13.53
C LEU A 113 -2.72 1.16 14.29
N ARG A 114 -2.07 1.07 15.45
CA ARG A 114 -2.15 -0.08 16.36
C ARG A 114 -3.58 -0.41 16.74
N GLU A 115 -4.37 0.58 17.16
CA GLU A 115 -5.79 0.39 17.50
C GLU A 115 -6.59 -0.10 16.28
N ALA A 116 -6.29 0.42 15.08
CA ALA A 116 -6.93 -0.03 13.85
C ALA A 116 -6.55 -1.46 13.43
N LEU A 117 -5.43 -2.00 13.94
CA LEU A 117 -4.94 -3.35 13.65
C LEU A 117 -5.48 -4.41 14.62
N VAL A 118 -6.03 -4.02 15.78
CA VAL A 118 -6.61 -4.96 16.77
C VAL A 118 -7.62 -5.94 16.16
N PRO A 119 -8.56 -5.53 15.27
CA PRO A 119 -9.51 -6.46 14.65
C PRO A 119 -8.88 -7.52 13.75
N TRP A 120 -7.61 -7.36 13.38
CA TRP A 120 -6.86 -8.23 12.47
C TRP A 120 -5.84 -9.11 13.20
N ALA A 121 -5.79 -9.02 14.53
CA ALA A 121 -4.94 -9.87 15.36
C ALA A 121 -5.60 -11.23 15.60
N GLY A 122 -4.82 -12.30 15.47
CA GLY A 122 -5.20 -13.67 15.80
C GLY A 122 -4.06 -14.45 16.47
N PRO A 123 -4.23 -15.75 16.75
CA PRO A 123 -3.22 -16.59 17.41
C PRO A 123 -1.90 -16.66 16.65
N GLY A 124 -1.98 -16.53 15.33
CA GLY A 124 -0.82 -16.47 14.46
C GLY A 124 -0.13 -15.11 14.48
N GLY A 125 -0.77 -14.02 14.91
CA GLY A 125 -0.36 -12.59 14.88
C GLY A 125 -1.29 -11.72 14.00
N VAL A 126 -0.78 -10.67 13.35
CA VAL A 126 -1.60 -9.71 12.57
C VAL A 126 -1.50 -9.95 11.06
N ASP A 127 -2.64 -10.30 10.44
CA ASP A 127 -2.73 -10.57 9.00
C ASP A 127 -3.78 -9.66 8.34
N LEU A 128 -3.39 -9.01 7.24
CA LEU A 128 -4.30 -8.19 6.44
C LEU A 128 -4.65 -8.89 5.12
N PRO A 129 -5.91 -8.82 4.66
CA PRO A 129 -6.27 -9.30 3.33
C PRO A 129 -5.46 -8.55 2.26
N SER A 130 -4.88 -9.31 1.33
CA SER A 130 -4.08 -8.79 0.24
C SER A 130 -4.29 -9.64 -1.00
N SER A 131 -4.04 -9.02 -2.15
CA SER A 131 -4.01 -9.68 -3.45
C SER A 131 -2.73 -9.24 -4.18
N ALA A 132 -2.17 -10.14 -4.98
CA ALA A 132 -1.07 -9.89 -5.89
C ALA A 132 -1.46 -10.38 -7.29
N LEU A 133 -0.82 -9.84 -8.33
CA LEU A 133 -0.93 -10.41 -9.67
C LEU A 133 0.15 -11.48 -9.84
N LEU A 134 -0.26 -12.74 -10.00
CA LEU A 134 0.63 -13.80 -10.45
C LEU A 134 0.74 -13.70 -11.97
N VAL A 135 1.95 -13.47 -12.45
CA VAL A 135 2.24 -13.26 -13.87
C VAL A 135 3.17 -14.33 -14.37
N THR A 136 2.76 -15.01 -15.44
CA THR A 136 3.59 -15.97 -16.15
C THR A 136 3.67 -15.60 -17.62
N ALA A 137 4.85 -15.73 -18.20
CA ALA A 137 5.11 -15.47 -19.61
C ALA A 137 6.41 -16.18 -20.04
N ALA A 138 6.58 -16.42 -21.33
CA ALA A 138 7.78 -17.01 -21.90
C ALA A 138 8.55 -15.97 -22.73
N ALA A 139 9.89 -16.03 -22.66
CA ALA A 139 10.73 -15.31 -23.61
C ALA A 139 10.57 -15.95 -25.00
N SER A 140 10.44 -15.10 -26.01
CA SER A 140 10.42 -15.51 -27.43
C SER A 140 11.81 -15.89 -27.91
#